data_AF-A0A940UYB9-F1
#
_entry.id   AF-A0A940UYB9-F1
#
_cell.length_a   1.000
_cell.length_b   1.000
_cell.length_c   1.000
_cell.angle_alpha   90.00
_cell.angle_beta   90.00
_cell.angle_gamma   90.00
#
_symmetry.space_group_name_H-M   'P 1'
#
loop_
_entity.id
_entity.type
_entity.pdbx_description
1 polymer ?
#
loop_
_entity_poly.entity_id
_entity_poly.type
_entity_poly.pdbx_seq_one_letter_code
_entity_poly.pdbx_strand_id
1 'polypeptide(L)' 'MTGKPQPAIENSLISMTEDQVRKKLGEPTMVSLTPENKILWTYRPAWRIMPDNKNTVYLEFDQGIVTKMVKADK' A
#
# COMPACT_ATOMS: atom_id res chain seq x y z
N MET A 1 17.25 16.45 13.17
CA MET A 1 16.51 16.42 11.89
C MET A 1 17.22 15.43 10.98
N THR A 2 16.74 14.19 10.84
CA THR A 2 17.36 13.20 9.94
C THR A 2 16.30 12.70 8.97
N GLY A 3 16.01 13.51 7.95
CA GLY A 3 15.25 13.08 6.78
C GLY A 3 16.13 12.16 5.94
N LYS A 4 15.93 10.86 6.05
CA LYS A 4 16.47 9.92 5.06
C LYS A 4 15.57 10.05 3.82
N PRO A 5 16.12 10.23 2.61
CA PRO A 5 15.32 10.26 1.41
C PRO A 5 14.70 8.86 1.22
N GLN A 6 13.39 8.75 1.43
CA GLN A 6 12.63 7.53 1.12
C GLN A 6 12.59 7.33 -0.39
N PRO A 7 12.72 6.09 -0.88
CA PRO A 7 13.19 5.79 -2.22
C PRO A 7 12.14 6.21 -3.25
N ALA A 8 12.57 6.88 -4.31
CA ALA A 8 11.75 7.46 -5.37
C ALA A 8 10.78 6.50 -6.11
N ILE A 9 10.76 5.21 -5.75
CA ILE A 9 9.87 4.18 -6.31
C ILE A 9 8.51 4.15 -5.57
N GLU A 10 8.44 4.62 -4.31
CA GLU A 10 7.23 4.59 -3.47
C GLU A 10 6.16 5.64 -3.88
N ASN A 11 6.49 6.58 -4.75
CA ASN A 11 5.61 7.69 -5.12
C ASN A 11 4.69 7.46 -6.33
N SER A 12 4.88 6.38 -7.10
CA SER A 12 4.14 6.22 -8.37
C SER A 12 2.65 5.89 -8.23
N LEU A 13 2.19 5.61 -7.01
CA LEU A 13 0.80 5.30 -6.69
C LEU A 13 0.11 6.43 -5.90
N ILE A 14 0.88 7.37 -5.37
CA ILE A 14 0.33 8.51 -4.63
C ILE A 14 -0.56 9.35 -5.57
N SER A 15 -1.65 9.87 -5.03
CA SER A 15 -2.66 10.63 -5.76
C SER A 15 -3.47 9.85 -6.80
N MET A 16 -3.30 8.52 -6.90
CA MET A 16 -4.16 7.68 -7.73
C MET A 16 -5.49 7.40 -7.05
N THR A 17 -6.57 7.27 -7.83
CA THR A 17 -7.87 6.80 -7.33
C THR A 17 -7.87 5.28 -7.13
N GLU A 18 -8.82 4.78 -6.34
CA GLU A 18 -9.08 3.34 -6.19
C GLU A 18 -9.15 2.60 -7.54
N ASP A 19 -9.89 3.12 -8.52
CA ASP A 19 -10.03 2.51 -9.84
C ASP A 19 -8.71 2.46 -10.62
N GLN A 20 -7.92 3.53 -10.55
CA GLN A 20 -6.61 3.56 -11.21
C GLN A 20 -5.65 2.56 -10.57
N VAL A 21 -5.71 2.41 -9.24
CA VAL A 21 -4.93 1.41 -8.50
C VAL A 21 -5.37 0.00 -8.87
N ARG A 22 -6.68 -0.31 -8.89
CA ARG A 22 -7.19 -1.64 -9.32
C ARG A 22 -6.75 -1.99 -10.74
N LYS A 23 -6.79 -1.03 -11.67
CA LYS A 23 -6.31 -1.25 -13.04
C LYS A 23 -4.81 -1.57 -13.10
N LYS A 24 -4.01 -1.06 -12.17
CA LYS A 24 -2.55 -1.20 -12.16
C LYS A 24 -2.06 -2.40 -11.35
N LEU A 25 -2.68 -2.69 -10.20
CA LEU A 25 -2.25 -3.74 -9.27
C LEU A 25 -3.23 -4.92 -9.16
N GLY A 26 -4.43 -4.80 -9.72
CA GLY A 26 -5.52 -5.75 -9.50
C GLY A 26 -6.23 -5.53 -8.16
N GLU A 27 -7.06 -6.50 -7.79
CA GLU A 27 -7.82 -6.48 -6.54
C GLU A 27 -6.90 -6.67 -5.32
N PRO A 28 -7.13 -5.93 -4.22
CA PRO A 28 -6.37 -6.12 -3.00
C PRO A 28 -6.68 -7.49 -2.39
N THR A 29 -5.70 -8.05 -1.69
CA THR A 29 -5.89 -9.28 -0.91
C THR A 29 -6.80 -9.04 0.30
N MET A 30 -6.77 -7.83 0.84
CA MET A 30 -7.57 -7.43 1.99
C MET A 30 -7.85 -5.93 1.95
N VAL A 31 -9.04 -5.56 2.40
CA VAL A 31 -9.45 -4.17 2.66
C VAL A 31 -9.78 -4.06 4.15
N SER A 32 -9.22 -3.07 4.83
CA SER A 32 -9.47 -2.78 6.25
C SER A 32 -9.58 -1.28 6.49
N LEU A 33 -9.89 -0.90 7.74
CA LEU A 33 -9.85 0.49 8.19
C LEU A 33 -8.69 0.68 9.16
N THR A 34 -8.01 1.82 9.06
CA THR A 34 -7.08 2.27 10.09
C THR A 34 -7.85 2.76 11.32
N PRO A 35 -7.20 2.93 12.49
CA PRO A 35 -7.83 3.54 13.66
C PRO A 35 -8.37 4.96 13.42
N GLU A 36 -7.88 5.63 12.37
CA GLU A 36 -8.31 6.97 11.93
C GLU A 36 -9.47 6.90 10.91
N ASN A 37 -10.10 5.73 10.74
CA ASN A 37 -11.19 5.46 9.78
C ASN A 37 -10.80 5.66 8.30
N LYS A 38 -9.52 5.54 7.97
CA LYS A 38 -9.07 5.56 6.57
C LYS A 38 -9.07 4.16 5.98
N ILE A 39 -9.31 4.06 4.68
CA ILE A 39 -9.32 2.77 3.98
C ILE A 39 -7.88 2.31 3.76
N LEU A 40 -7.58 1.08 4.11
CA LEU A 40 -6.28 0.46 3.92
C LEU A 40 -6.43 -0.77 3.02
N TRP A 41 -5.79 -0.75 1.86
CA TRP A 41 -5.68 -1.91 0.99
C TRP A 41 -4.34 -2.61 1.21
N THR A 42 -4.40 -3.93 1.29
CA THR A 42 -3.22 -4.78 1.49
C THR A 42 -3.09 -5.76 0.34
N TYR A 43 -1.92 -5.77 -0.29
CA TYR A 43 -1.52 -6.72 -1.33
C TYR A 43 -0.45 -7.64 -0.75
N ARG A 44 -0.81 -8.89 -0.45
CA ARG A 44 0.13 -9.89 0.06
C ARG A 44 0.63 -10.80 -1.05
N PRO A 45 1.93 -11.15 -1.09
CA PRO A 45 2.44 -12.15 -2.01
C PRO A 45 1.81 -13.52 -1.73
N ALA A 46 1.47 -14.26 -2.79
CA ALA A 46 0.70 -15.51 -2.71
C ALA A 46 1.50 -16.73 -2.17
N TRP A 47 2.83 -16.61 -2.01
CA TRP A 47 3.66 -17.73 -1.60
C TRP A 47 3.52 -18.02 -0.09
N ARG A 48 2.77 -19.09 0.22
CA ARG A 48 2.40 -19.56 1.57
C ARG A 48 3.58 -19.91 2.51
N ILE A 49 4.83 -19.80 2.05
CA ILE A 49 6.03 -20.28 2.78
C ILE A 49 6.84 -19.12 3.39
N MET A 50 6.50 -17.86 3.11
CA MET A 50 7.16 -16.74 3.79
C MET A 50 6.64 -16.66 5.23
N PRO A 51 7.49 -16.84 6.27
CA PRO A 51 7.09 -16.70 7.67
C PRO A 51 6.82 -15.23 8.07
N ASP A 52 6.96 -14.30 7.13
CA ASP A 52 7.02 -12.87 7.36
C ASP A 52 6.24 -12.12 6.25
N ASN A 53 5.85 -10.88 6.52
CA ASN A 53 5.05 -10.05 5.63
C ASN A 53 5.87 -9.37 4.51
N LYS A 54 7.10 -9.84 4.24
CA LYS A 54 7.99 -9.29 3.23
C LYS A 54 7.31 -9.16 1.88
N ASN A 55 7.51 -8.02 1.23
CA ASN A 55 6.88 -7.60 -0.02
C ASN A 55 5.37 -7.34 0.05
N THR A 56 4.77 -7.29 1.23
CA THR A 56 3.40 -6.80 1.37
C THR A 56 3.37 -5.30 1.05
N VAL A 57 2.42 -4.89 0.22
CA VAL A 57 2.17 -3.48 -0.11
C VAL A 57 0.90 -3.04 0.60
N TYR A 58 1.01 -1.93 1.31
CA TYR A 58 -0.09 -1.26 1.99
C TYR A 58 -0.36 0.08 1.31
N LEU A 59 -1.62 0.32 0.94
CA LEU A 59 -2.08 1.59 0.36
C LEU A 59 -3.17 2.18 1.25
N GLU A 60 -2.92 3.33 1.83
CA GLU A 60 -3.92 4.10 2.56
C GLU A 60 -4.62 5.06 1.60
N PHE A 61 -5.94 5.08 1.65
CA PHE A 61 -6.78 5.99 0.91
C PHE A 61 -7.44 6.98 1.85
N ASP A 62 -7.43 8.24 1.44
CA ASP A 62 -8.25 9.29 2.01
C ASP A 62 -9.15 9.85 0.91
N GLN A 63 -10.46 9.89 1.17
CA GLN A 63 -11.46 10.33 0.19
C GLN A 63 -11.34 9.65 -1.19
N GLY A 64 -10.95 8.37 -1.23
CA GLY A 64 -10.82 7.57 -2.45
C GLY A 64 -9.51 7.79 -3.23
N ILE A 65 -8.56 8.53 -2.66
CA ILE A 65 -7.25 8.83 -3.25
C ILE A 65 -6.13 8.25 -2.37
N VAL A 66 -5.13 7.64 -2.99
CA VAL A 66 -3.95 7.14 -2.27
C VAL A 66 -3.16 8.31 -1.68
N THR A 67 -3.04 8.33 -0.35
CA THR A 67 -2.25 9.31 0.39
C THR A 67 -0.95 8.74 0.92
N LYS A 68 -0.88 7.42 1.09
CA LYS A 68 0.31 6.74 1.61
C LYS A 68 0.48 5.36 1.00
N MET A 69 1.73 5.05 0.63
CA MET A 69 2.18 3.72 0.25
C MET A 69 3.26 3.28 1.22
N VAL A 70 3.16 2.05 1.72
CA VAL A 70 4.22 1.42 2.51
C VAL A 70 4.48 0.03 1.95
N LYS A 71 5.74 -0.27 1.65
CA LYS A 71 6.17 -1.63 1.33
C LYS A 71 6.90 -2.23 2.53
N ALA A 72 6.49 -3.42 2.96
CA ALA A 72 7.21 -4.17 3.96
C ALA A 72 8.50 -4.74 3.34
N ASP A 73 9.63 -4.04 3.53
CA ASP A 73 10.92 -4.43 2.95
C ASP A 73 11.84 -5.24 3.87
N LYS A 74 11.50 -5.42 5.15
CA LYS A 74 12.33 -6.22 6.07
C LYS A 74 11.55 -6.93 7.15
#